data_AF-A0A917L831-F1
#
_entry.id   AF-A0A917L831-F1
#
_cell.length_a   1.000
_cell.length_b   1.000
_cell.length_c   1.000
_cell.angle_alpha   90.00
_cell.angle_beta   90.00
_cell.angle_gamma   90.00
#
_symmetry.space_group_name_H-M   'P 1'
#
loop_
_entity.id
_entity.type
_entity.pdbx_description
1 polymer ?
#
loop_
_entity_poly.entity_id
_entity_poly.type
_entity_poly.pdbx_seq_one_letter_code
_entity_poly.pdbx_strand_id
1 'polypeptide(L)'
;MTLFAPFGDLTAYTRAVTQAETGHGPLPVWIGDRVDLLDGIALAEQVYGHRRTPDPADTGVLLADEPLPEALRALLAPLARRWITDPARLPETGSVLLAGTYGRLNGDEVGEVAAAAYATGRPLFLLTGRDVHSLSWVVAKQYARVVPGAPVGVVSELDAAEPAQDADVWCGAQDVRRLDVAELALGRVWRRVLFHGNGKDDQLNLGRFTLCGASPVAAQPGTPGPKCSYGLGCTKPQDKLIPARAVRAAELVLANCFSGALAGHALYDPKYLILLNALDGPAQTVVATLTACDGQRPENLAWLTGTVRAGSAAGVINDSLRDINPYPSFAQVGLQSSGLGEESVSEPAPAAQPEFPLHTLGARLSGLLDSGLLGPDHPLRPRLRALSDTLLHEAVRTRDTAPALTAIAQETTSLDLALAHRFAKHHDDPVLAFPTYFGERSVADTPVPLEVPCACGRPLLSYRRRGRVPAVTDTVQVVCARCGDIANTLADAPELRIEAPSRAVAGDTLHVVVEATARRAGTVNLGIVLPVYLDAKVGPVLRRVEAVRAGERVHAAFTITLSTGASPQAYYFCPYAVQDLGISVSRVHFTLGTGRANGREQAAA
;
A
#
# COMPACT_ATOMS: atom_id res chain seq x y z
N MET A 1 8.50 -6.71 -39.18
CA MET A 1 7.36 -5.78 -39.24
C MET A 1 7.20 -5.18 -37.86
N THR A 2 7.02 -3.87 -37.75
CA THR A 2 6.72 -3.21 -36.47
C THR A 2 5.27 -3.48 -36.09
N LEU A 3 5.02 -3.88 -34.84
CA LEU A 3 3.67 -4.14 -34.35
C LEU A 3 2.93 -2.83 -34.05
N PHE A 4 3.64 -1.81 -33.58
CA PHE A 4 3.07 -0.51 -33.23
C PHE A 4 3.53 0.59 -34.18
N ALA A 5 2.66 1.59 -34.41
CA ALA A 5 2.98 2.77 -35.20
C ALA A 5 2.66 4.05 -34.41
N PRO A 6 3.66 4.86 -34.03
CA PRO A 6 3.44 6.13 -33.34
C PRO A 6 3.01 7.25 -34.30
N PHE A 7 2.08 8.09 -33.85
CA PHE A 7 1.59 9.26 -34.57
C PHE A 7 1.60 10.49 -33.66
N GLY A 8 2.29 11.55 -34.08
CA GLY A 8 2.23 12.86 -33.42
C GLY A 8 0.97 13.66 -33.79
N ASP A 9 0.50 13.51 -35.03
CA ASP A 9 -0.69 14.20 -35.54
C ASP A 9 -1.97 13.37 -35.36
N LEU A 10 -3.04 14.03 -34.88
CA LEU A 10 -4.33 13.39 -34.63
C LEU A 10 -5.02 12.94 -35.93
N THR A 11 -4.88 13.68 -37.03
CA THR A 11 -5.51 13.31 -38.32
C THR A 11 -4.90 12.03 -38.88
N ALA A 12 -3.57 11.92 -38.83
CA ALA A 12 -2.84 10.71 -39.24
C ALA A 12 -3.21 9.51 -38.37
N TYR A 13 -3.28 9.70 -37.05
CA TYR A 13 -3.73 8.67 -36.11
C TYR A 13 -5.15 8.17 -36.43
N THR A 14 -6.10 9.08 -36.67
CA THR A 14 -7.48 8.73 -37.01
C THR A 14 -7.56 7.84 -38.26
N ARG A 15 -6.84 8.18 -39.32
CA ARG A 15 -6.78 7.33 -40.53
C ARG A 15 -6.20 5.96 -40.24
N ALA A 16 -5.18 5.87 -39.40
CA ALA A 16 -4.54 4.61 -39.04
C ALA A 16 -5.46 3.72 -38.19
N VAL A 17 -6.27 4.29 -37.30
CA VAL A 17 -7.30 3.55 -36.54
C VAL A 17 -8.31 2.91 -37.48
N THR A 18 -8.85 3.66 -38.43
CA THR A 18 -9.80 3.11 -39.43
C THR A 18 -9.18 1.95 -40.24
N GLN A 19 -7.89 2.05 -40.59
CA GLN A 19 -7.18 0.95 -41.26
C GLN A 19 -7.02 -0.27 -40.34
N ALA A 20 -6.64 -0.05 -39.08
CA ALA A 20 -6.49 -1.10 -38.09
C ALA A 20 -7.80 -1.83 -37.76
N GLU A 21 -8.95 -1.14 -37.78
CA GLU A 21 -10.27 -1.77 -37.60
C GLU A 21 -10.58 -2.80 -38.70
N THR A 22 -10.13 -2.55 -39.93
CA THR A 22 -10.27 -3.50 -41.05
C THR A 22 -9.27 -4.66 -41.00
N GLY A 23 -8.48 -4.78 -39.93
CA GLY A 23 -7.48 -5.84 -39.74
C GLY A 23 -6.14 -5.59 -40.46
N HIS A 24 -5.96 -4.43 -41.08
CA HIS A 24 -4.75 -4.10 -41.84
C HIS A 24 -3.81 -3.17 -41.05
N GLY A 25 -2.50 -3.44 -41.13
CA GLY A 25 -1.46 -2.56 -40.63
C GLY A 25 -1.10 -2.71 -39.14
N PRO A 26 -0.11 -1.94 -38.67
CA PRO A 26 0.32 -1.91 -37.27
C PRO A 26 -0.74 -1.27 -36.35
N LEU A 27 -0.66 -1.55 -35.05
CA LEU A 27 -1.49 -0.94 -34.03
C LEU A 27 -1.14 0.55 -33.88
N PRO A 28 -2.07 1.48 -34.15
CA PRO A 28 -1.78 2.91 -34.09
C PRO A 28 -1.72 3.40 -32.65
N VAL A 29 -0.76 4.28 -32.37
CA VAL A 29 -0.55 4.90 -31.05
C VAL A 29 -0.47 6.41 -31.23
N TRP A 30 -1.34 7.16 -30.55
CA TRP A 30 -1.28 8.62 -30.57
C TRP A 30 -0.35 9.13 -29.48
N ILE A 31 0.85 9.59 -29.86
CA ILE A 31 1.85 10.09 -28.92
C ILE A 31 1.81 11.62 -28.77
N GLY A 32 1.22 12.35 -29.72
CA GLY A 32 1.25 13.82 -29.68
C GLY A 32 2.68 14.35 -29.53
N ASP A 33 2.88 15.21 -28.53
CA ASP A 33 4.19 15.76 -28.17
C ASP A 33 4.98 14.88 -27.17
N ARG A 34 4.41 13.75 -26.71
CA ARG A 34 5.03 12.82 -25.75
C ARG A 34 6.06 11.91 -26.43
N VAL A 35 7.16 12.52 -26.90
CA VAL A 35 8.28 11.80 -27.53
C VAL A 35 8.93 10.76 -26.61
N ASP A 36 8.78 10.91 -25.28
CA ASP A 36 9.25 9.95 -24.29
C ASP A 36 8.54 8.58 -24.36
N LEU A 37 7.35 8.51 -24.97
CA LEU A 37 6.64 7.23 -25.19
C LEU A 37 7.30 6.36 -26.27
N LEU A 38 8.14 6.95 -27.14
CA LEU A 38 8.84 6.20 -28.19
C LEU A 38 9.77 5.13 -27.61
N ASP A 39 10.39 5.38 -26.46
CA ASP A 39 11.23 4.41 -25.76
C ASP A 39 10.41 3.18 -25.34
N GLY A 40 9.22 3.41 -24.76
CA GLY A 40 8.30 2.35 -24.36
C GLY A 40 7.81 1.53 -25.55
N ILE A 41 7.50 2.18 -26.67
CA ILE A 41 7.11 1.53 -27.93
C ILE A 41 8.26 0.66 -28.46
N ALA A 42 9.49 1.17 -28.47
CA ALA A 42 10.65 0.41 -28.93
C ALA A 42 10.95 -0.83 -28.06
N LEU A 43 10.74 -0.72 -26.74
CA LEU A 43 10.86 -1.87 -25.83
C LEU A 43 9.73 -2.89 -26.07
N ALA A 44 8.52 -2.44 -26.41
CA ALA A 44 7.37 -3.30 -26.63
C ALA A 44 7.53 -4.23 -27.84
N GLU A 45 8.28 -3.83 -28.88
CA GLU A 45 8.62 -4.69 -30.03
C GLU A 45 9.44 -5.93 -29.63
N GLN A 46 10.04 -5.94 -28.44
CA GLN A 46 10.75 -7.12 -27.89
C GLN A 46 9.82 -8.00 -27.03
N VAL A 47 8.73 -7.43 -26.51
CA VAL A 47 7.77 -8.10 -25.61
C VAL A 47 6.63 -8.74 -26.40
N TYR A 48 6.24 -8.16 -27.53
CA TYR A 48 5.09 -8.59 -28.31
C TYR A 48 5.47 -8.93 -29.75
N GLY A 49 4.92 -10.04 -30.27
CA GLY A 49 5.21 -10.50 -31.63
C GLY A 49 4.09 -10.28 -32.63
N HIS A 50 2.84 -10.23 -32.17
CA HIS A 50 1.66 -10.23 -33.03
C HIS A 50 0.49 -9.45 -32.42
N ARG A 51 -0.48 -9.08 -33.26
CA ARG A 51 -1.77 -8.56 -32.83
C ARG A 51 -2.68 -9.70 -32.34
N ARG A 52 -3.54 -9.40 -31.38
CA ARG A 52 -4.66 -10.21 -30.90
C ARG A 52 -5.92 -9.36 -30.80
N THR A 53 -7.06 -10.03 -30.68
CA THR A 53 -8.29 -9.42 -30.16
C THR A 53 -8.36 -9.72 -28.67
N PRO A 54 -8.41 -8.69 -27.79
CA PRO A 54 -8.60 -8.91 -26.36
C PRO A 54 -10.01 -9.37 -26.05
N ASP A 55 -10.16 -10.17 -24.99
CA ASP A 55 -11.47 -10.53 -24.46
C ASP A 55 -12.10 -9.28 -23.81
N PRO A 56 -13.31 -8.86 -24.22
CA PRO A 56 -13.93 -7.66 -23.68
C PRO A 56 -14.44 -7.90 -22.26
N ALA A 57 -14.35 -6.87 -21.42
CA ALA A 57 -15.11 -6.82 -20.17
C ALA A 57 -16.62 -6.77 -20.46
N ASP A 58 -17.45 -7.17 -19.51
CA ASP A 58 -18.90 -7.17 -19.71
C ASP A 58 -19.46 -5.74 -19.75
N THR A 59 -18.99 -4.88 -18.84
CA THR A 59 -19.38 -3.47 -18.79
C THR A 59 -18.18 -2.55 -18.65
N GLY A 60 -18.07 -1.57 -19.55
CA GLY A 60 -17.10 -0.48 -19.52
C GLY A 60 -17.74 0.82 -19.01
N VAL A 61 -17.00 1.58 -18.21
CA VAL A 61 -17.33 2.95 -17.82
C VAL A 61 -16.25 3.87 -18.36
N LEU A 62 -16.65 4.87 -19.15
CA LEU A 62 -15.73 5.88 -19.66
C LEU A 62 -15.78 7.12 -18.75
N LEU A 63 -14.69 7.36 -18.02
CA LEU A 63 -14.50 8.51 -17.13
C LEU A 63 -13.77 9.63 -17.88
N ALA A 64 -14.53 10.57 -18.46
CA ALA A 64 -13.97 11.72 -19.18
C ALA A 64 -14.91 12.94 -19.17
N ASP A 65 -14.43 14.09 -18.69
CA ASP A 65 -15.16 15.37 -18.76
C ASP A 65 -15.16 15.96 -20.18
N GLU A 66 -14.05 15.79 -20.90
CA GLU A 66 -13.92 16.16 -22.30
C GLU A 66 -14.02 14.91 -23.17
N PRO A 67 -14.66 15.00 -24.35
CA PRO A 67 -14.74 13.87 -25.25
C PRO A 67 -13.33 13.44 -25.67
N LEU A 68 -12.95 12.21 -25.32
CA LEU A 68 -11.77 11.57 -25.91
C LEU A 68 -11.86 11.66 -27.45
N PRO A 69 -10.72 11.76 -28.16
CA PRO A 69 -10.73 11.75 -29.61
C PRO A 69 -11.50 10.52 -30.12
N GLU A 70 -12.30 10.72 -31.16
CA GLU A 70 -13.18 9.68 -31.71
C GLU A 70 -12.41 8.40 -32.09
N ALA A 71 -11.23 8.56 -32.70
CA ALA A 71 -10.35 7.45 -33.03
C ALA A 71 -9.88 6.65 -31.80
N LEU A 72 -9.62 7.30 -30.66
CA LEU A 72 -9.30 6.59 -29.41
C LEU A 72 -10.53 5.88 -28.84
N ARG A 73 -11.72 6.50 -28.91
CA ARG A 73 -12.97 5.84 -28.51
C ARG A 73 -13.27 4.62 -29.37
N ALA A 74 -12.98 4.68 -30.66
CA ALA A 74 -13.13 3.55 -31.58
C ALA A 74 -12.21 2.38 -31.21
N LEU A 75 -10.96 2.65 -30.81
CA LEU A 75 -10.08 1.60 -30.25
C LEU A 75 -10.50 1.11 -28.86
N LEU A 76 -11.14 1.94 -28.04
CA LEU A 76 -11.63 1.52 -26.73
C LEU A 76 -12.90 0.66 -26.85
N ALA A 77 -13.79 0.97 -27.79
CA ALA A 77 -15.13 0.40 -27.86
C ALA A 77 -15.15 -1.14 -27.80
N PRO A 78 -14.27 -1.89 -28.51
CA PRO A 78 -14.26 -3.35 -28.47
C PRO A 78 -13.75 -3.96 -27.16
N LEU A 79 -13.23 -3.16 -26.22
CA LEU A 79 -12.68 -3.64 -24.95
C LEU A 79 -13.75 -3.89 -23.88
N ALA A 80 -14.99 -3.47 -24.13
CA ALA A 80 -16.15 -3.85 -23.32
C ALA A 80 -17.38 -4.10 -24.19
N ARG A 81 -18.22 -5.05 -23.79
CA ARG A 81 -19.45 -5.42 -24.54
C ARG A 81 -20.51 -4.32 -24.48
N ARG A 82 -20.55 -3.59 -23.37
CA ARG A 82 -21.47 -2.47 -23.13
C ARG A 82 -20.72 -1.33 -22.48
N TRP A 83 -20.97 -0.10 -22.93
CA TRP A 83 -20.43 1.11 -22.31
C TRP A 83 -21.52 1.91 -21.60
N ILE A 84 -21.21 2.41 -20.41
CA ILE A 84 -22.02 3.36 -19.63
C ILE A 84 -21.18 4.56 -19.23
N THR A 85 -21.84 5.64 -18.82
CA THR A 85 -21.20 6.90 -18.41
C THR A 85 -21.26 7.14 -16.90
N ASP A 86 -22.07 6.36 -16.18
CA ASP A 86 -22.36 6.55 -14.77
C ASP A 86 -22.07 5.24 -14.02
N PRO A 87 -21.03 5.21 -13.14
CA PRO A 87 -20.69 4.03 -12.34
C PRO A 87 -21.86 3.50 -11.49
N ALA A 88 -22.79 4.37 -11.07
CA ALA A 88 -23.94 3.95 -10.25
C ALA A 88 -24.91 3.03 -11.01
N ARG A 89 -24.79 2.91 -12.33
CA ARG A 89 -25.61 2.04 -13.20
C ARG A 89 -24.93 0.73 -13.57
N LEU A 90 -23.81 0.40 -12.93
CA LEU A 90 -23.13 -0.87 -13.13
C LEU A 90 -24.09 -2.02 -12.78
N PRO A 91 -24.19 -3.07 -13.62
CA PRO A 91 -24.95 -4.27 -13.27
C PRO A 91 -24.33 -4.95 -12.05
N GLU A 92 -25.10 -5.79 -11.35
CA GLU A 92 -24.62 -6.49 -10.14
C GLU A 92 -23.60 -7.60 -10.42
N THR A 93 -23.53 -8.14 -11.63
CA THR A 93 -22.64 -9.25 -12.02
C THR A 93 -21.82 -8.93 -13.28
N GLY A 94 -20.82 -9.76 -13.57
CA GLY A 94 -19.93 -9.61 -14.73
C GLY A 94 -18.74 -8.68 -14.48
N SER A 95 -17.76 -8.73 -15.36
CA SER A 95 -16.53 -7.96 -15.28
C SER A 95 -16.74 -6.47 -15.59
N VAL A 96 -15.99 -5.60 -14.89
CA VAL A 96 -16.05 -4.15 -15.03
C VAL A 96 -14.73 -3.61 -15.55
N LEU A 97 -14.79 -2.70 -16.53
CA LEU A 97 -13.66 -1.93 -17.02
C LEU A 97 -13.90 -0.43 -16.75
N LEU A 98 -13.00 0.24 -16.03
CA LEU A 98 -13.00 1.70 -15.93
C LEU A 98 -11.90 2.26 -16.84
N ALA A 99 -12.25 3.14 -17.78
CA ALA A 99 -11.30 3.73 -18.72
C ALA A 99 -11.32 5.25 -18.64
N GLY A 100 -10.14 5.88 -18.64
CA GLY A 100 -10.01 7.33 -18.56
C GLY A 100 -8.56 7.78 -18.34
N THR A 101 -8.28 9.08 -18.49
CA THR A 101 -6.96 9.61 -18.11
C THR A 101 -6.80 9.57 -16.59
N TYR A 102 -5.55 9.55 -16.11
CA TYR A 102 -5.26 9.42 -14.68
C TYR A 102 -6.02 10.45 -13.83
N GLY A 103 -6.05 11.71 -14.28
CA GLY A 103 -6.77 12.78 -13.59
C GLY A 103 -8.29 12.57 -13.46
N ARG A 104 -8.87 11.61 -14.20
CA ARG A 104 -10.30 11.24 -14.15
C ARG A 104 -10.58 9.95 -13.39
N LEU A 105 -9.55 9.14 -13.14
CA LEU A 105 -9.67 8.02 -12.22
C LEU A 105 -9.44 8.54 -10.79
N ASN A 106 -10.42 9.28 -10.28
CA ASN A 106 -10.40 9.77 -8.91
C ASN A 106 -10.49 8.58 -7.95
N GLY A 107 -9.58 8.49 -6.99
CA GLY A 107 -9.51 7.38 -6.05
C GLY A 107 -10.74 7.25 -5.15
N ASP A 108 -11.47 8.33 -4.89
CA ASP A 108 -12.69 8.30 -4.08
C ASP A 108 -13.82 7.61 -4.89
N GLU A 109 -14.04 8.02 -6.14
CA GLU A 109 -15.05 7.43 -7.04
C GLU A 109 -14.71 5.99 -7.45
N VAL A 110 -13.45 5.75 -7.84
CA VAL A 110 -12.98 4.41 -8.21
C VAL A 110 -12.96 3.49 -6.99
N GLY A 111 -12.69 4.03 -5.80
CA GLY A 111 -12.68 3.27 -4.54
C GLY A 111 -14.03 2.64 -4.22
N GLU A 112 -15.14 3.34 -4.47
CA GLU A 112 -16.49 2.79 -4.29
C GLU A 112 -16.76 1.62 -5.24
N VAL A 113 -16.39 1.77 -6.52
CA VAL A 113 -16.52 0.71 -7.52
C VAL A 113 -15.63 -0.49 -7.18
N ALA A 114 -14.39 -0.24 -6.72
CA ALA A 114 -13.47 -1.28 -6.31
C ALA A 114 -13.98 -2.06 -5.09
N ALA A 115 -14.52 -1.37 -4.08
CA ALA A 115 -15.11 -2.00 -2.92
C ALA A 115 -16.32 -2.87 -3.28
N ALA A 116 -17.20 -2.37 -4.14
CA ALA A 116 -18.37 -3.12 -4.62
C ALA A 116 -17.97 -4.36 -5.44
N ALA A 117 -17.00 -4.22 -6.35
CA ALA A 117 -16.48 -5.33 -7.14
C ALA A 117 -15.83 -6.40 -6.25
N TYR A 118 -15.02 -5.99 -5.27
CA TYR A 118 -14.39 -6.89 -4.30
C TYR A 118 -15.41 -7.65 -3.45
N ALA A 119 -16.42 -6.95 -2.91
CA ALA A 119 -17.47 -7.56 -2.09
C ALA A 119 -18.28 -8.63 -2.84
N THR A 120 -18.38 -8.51 -4.18
CA THR A 120 -19.12 -9.42 -5.05
C THR A 120 -18.23 -10.41 -5.80
N GLY A 121 -16.92 -10.40 -5.57
CA GLY A 121 -15.95 -11.27 -6.25
C GLY A 121 -15.80 -11.00 -7.74
N ARG A 122 -16.15 -9.78 -8.21
CA ARG A 122 -16.17 -9.45 -9.63
C ARG A 122 -14.81 -8.94 -10.11
N PRO A 123 -14.36 -9.34 -11.32
CA PRO A 123 -13.18 -8.74 -11.92
C PRO A 123 -13.38 -7.25 -12.20
N LEU A 124 -12.47 -6.43 -11.67
CA LEU A 124 -12.36 -5.00 -11.99
C LEU A 124 -11.04 -4.75 -12.72
N PHE A 125 -11.12 -4.11 -13.87
CA PHE A 125 -9.98 -3.68 -14.68
C PHE A 125 -9.99 -2.16 -14.82
N LEU A 126 -8.81 -1.56 -14.83
CA LEU A 126 -8.61 -0.15 -15.13
C LEU A 126 -7.86 -0.03 -16.47
N LEU A 127 -8.18 0.97 -17.28
CA LEU A 127 -7.35 1.41 -18.39
C LEU A 127 -7.12 2.91 -18.24
N THR A 128 -5.89 3.25 -17.87
CA THR A 128 -5.51 4.64 -17.64
C THR A 128 -4.12 4.94 -18.15
N GLY A 129 -3.83 6.22 -18.25
CA GLY A 129 -2.51 6.74 -18.57
C GLY A 129 -2.40 8.16 -18.00
N ARG A 130 -1.16 8.62 -17.82
CA ARG A 130 -0.84 9.96 -17.31
C ARG A 130 -1.65 11.08 -17.98
N ASP A 131 -1.82 10.95 -19.28
CA ASP A 131 -2.60 11.81 -20.17
C ASP A 131 -3.26 10.97 -21.28
N VAL A 132 -3.90 11.64 -22.23
CA VAL A 132 -4.60 10.97 -23.34
C VAL A 132 -3.66 10.19 -24.27
N HIS A 133 -2.41 10.61 -24.41
CA HIS A 133 -1.40 9.92 -25.24
C HIS A 133 -0.94 8.64 -24.56
N SER A 134 -0.70 8.71 -23.25
CA SER A 134 -0.37 7.55 -22.42
C SER A 134 -1.54 6.56 -22.38
N LEU A 135 -2.78 7.06 -22.34
CA LEU A 135 -3.98 6.23 -22.45
C LEU A 135 -4.06 5.55 -23.82
N SER A 136 -3.82 6.28 -24.92
CA SER A 136 -3.76 5.69 -26.27
C SER A 136 -2.73 4.56 -26.34
N TRP A 137 -1.56 4.76 -25.73
CA TRP A 137 -0.54 3.72 -25.63
C TRP A 137 -1.00 2.49 -24.83
N VAL A 138 -1.59 2.70 -23.65
CA VAL A 138 -2.11 1.61 -22.80
C VAL A 138 -3.22 0.83 -23.48
N VAL A 139 -4.10 1.50 -24.24
CA VAL A 139 -5.16 0.88 -25.04
C VAL A 139 -4.56 0.05 -26.18
N ALA A 140 -3.62 0.60 -26.95
CA ALA A 140 -2.97 -0.12 -28.04
C ALA A 140 -2.29 -1.40 -27.57
N LYS A 141 -1.62 -1.37 -26.41
CA LYS A 141 -1.00 -2.55 -25.80
C LYS A 141 -1.99 -3.69 -25.56
N GLN A 142 -3.28 -3.43 -25.29
CA GLN A 142 -4.28 -4.50 -25.05
C GLN A 142 -4.49 -5.41 -26.27
N TYR A 143 -4.21 -4.90 -27.47
CA TYR A 143 -4.29 -5.66 -28.72
C TYR A 143 -3.01 -6.42 -29.06
N ALA A 144 -1.99 -6.40 -28.20
CA ALA A 144 -0.73 -7.08 -28.45
C ALA A 144 -0.69 -8.47 -27.79
N ARG A 145 -0.04 -9.42 -28.48
CA ARG A 145 0.21 -10.79 -27.99
C ARG A 145 1.67 -10.93 -27.58
N VAL A 146 1.87 -11.35 -26.33
CA VAL A 146 3.19 -11.58 -25.73
C VAL A 146 3.96 -12.63 -26.53
N VAL A 147 5.26 -12.43 -26.73
CA VAL A 147 6.14 -13.44 -27.33
C VAL A 147 6.15 -14.71 -26.46
N PRO A 148 6.07 -15.91 -27.07
CA PRO A 148 6.12 -17.14 -26.31
C PRO A 148 7.49 -17.35 -25.67
N GLY A 149 7.54 -18.11 -24.56
CA GLY A 149 8.80 -18.55 -23.95
C GLY A 149 9.52 -17.52 -23.08
N ALA A 150 8.98 -16.31 -22.90
CA ALA A 150 9.52 -15.36 -21.94
C ALA A 150 9.27 -15.84 -20.48
N PRO A 151 10.23 -15.67 -19.56
CA PRO A 151 10.16 -16.18 -18.19
C PRO A 151 9.14 -15.45 -17.30
N VAL A 152 8.72 -16.13 -16.25
CA VAL A 152 7.98 -15.60 -15.09
C VAL A 152 8.91 -15.48 -13.89
N GLY A 153 8.96 -14.30 -13.28
CA GLY A 153 9.86 -14.01 -12.17
C GLY A 153 9.20 -13.44 -10.92
N VAL A 154 9.74 -13.80 -9.75
CA VAL A 154 9.46 -13.15 -8.46
C VAL A 154 10.77 -12.60 -7.90
N VAL A 155 10.77 -11.31 -7.55
CA VAL A 155 11.90 -10.62 -6.93
C VAL A 155 11.39 -9.93 -5.66
N SER A 156 11.72 -10.47 -4.51
CA SER A 156 11.21 -9.99 -3.22
C SER A 156 12.34 -9.67 -2.25
N GLU A 157 12.36 -8.46 -1.71
CA GLU A 157 13.27 -8.12 -0.60
C GLU A 157 12.77 -8.59 0.77
N LEU A 158 11.53 -9.07 0.85
CA LEU A 158 10.87 -9.47 2.10
C LEU A 158 10.75 -10.99 2.26
N ASP A 159 10.75 -11.75 1.16
CA ASP A 159 10.65 -13.21 1.23
C ASP A 159 12.00 -13.86 1.56
N ALA A 160 12.12 -14.36 2.80
CA ALA A 160 13.33 -15.03 3.27
C ALA A 160 13.31 -16.56 3.13
N ALA A 161 12.23 -17.15 2.60
CA ALA A 161 12.08 -18.59 2.47
C ALA A 161 12.72 -19.11 1.17
N GLU A 162 12.88 -20.44 1.09
CA GLU A 162 13.45 -21.11 -0.07
C GLU A 162 12.68 -20.79 -1.37
N PRO A 163 13.37 -20.76 -2.53
CA PRO A 163 12.74 -20.51 -3.82
C PRO A 163 11.54 -21.43 -4.14
N ALA A 164 10.47 -20.86 -4.69
CA ALA A 164 9.35 -21.66 -5.21
C ALA A 164 9.72 -22.29 -6.56
N GLN A 165 9.30 -23.55 -6.78
CA GLN A 165 9.67 -24.33 -7.97
C GLN A 165 8.93 -23.89 -9.24
N ASP A 166 7.77 -23.23 -9.11
CA ASP A 166 6.91 -22.86 -10.23
C ASP A 166 7.33 -21.55 -10.94
N ALA A 167 8.36 -20.86 -10.45
CA ALA A 167 8.90 -19.66 -11.08
C ALA A 167 10.16 -20.01 -11.89
N ASP A 168 10.26 -19.48 -13.11
CA ASP A 168 11.51 -19.55 -13.89
C ASP A 168 12.65 -18.81 -13.18
N VAL A 169 12.30 -17.78 -12.40
CA VAL A 169 13.23 -16.99 -11.60
C VAL A 169 12.60 -16.64 -10.26
N TRP A 170 13.25 -17.01 -9.17
CA TRP A 170 12.85 -16.60 -7.83
C TRP A 170 14.05 -16.02 -7.09
N CYS A 171 13.96 -14.75 -6.69
CA CYS A 171 14.96 -14.06 -5.91
C CYS A 171 14.35 -13.59 -4.60
N GLY A 172 14.67 -14.27 -3.50
CA GLY A 172 14.28 -13.87 -2.16
C GLY A 172 15.18 -12.78 -1.57
N ALA A 173 14.96 -12.44 -0.31
CA ALA A 173 15.61 -11.35 0.40
C ALA A 173 17.15 -11.45 0.39
N GLN A 174 17.69 -12.67 0.49
CA GLN A 174 19.14 -12.90 0.44
C GLN A 174 19.72 -12.68 -0.97
N ASP A 175 19.00 -13.10 -2.01
CA ASP A 175 19.43 -12.88 -3.39
C ASP A 175 19.36 -11.40 -3.76
N VAL A 176 18.30 -10.70 -3.38
CA VAL A 176 18.15 -9.25 -3.63
C VAL A 176 19.30 -8.44 -3.00
N ARG A 177 19.84 -8.89 -1.85
CA ARG A 177 21.00 -8.26 -1.22
C ARG A 177 22.31 -8.48 -1.98
N ARG A 178 22.43 -9.59 -2.70
CA ARG A 178 23.68 -10.05 -3.34
C ARG A 178 23.74 -9.75 -4.84
N LEU A 179 22.63 -9.90 -5.54
CA LEU A 179 22.56 -9.84 -7.00
C LEU A 179 22.50 -8.39 -7.51
N ASP A 180 22.84 -8.22 -8.80
CA ASP A 180 22.52 -7.00 -9.52
C ASP A 180 21.05 -7.05 -9.98
N VAL A 181 20.18 -6.40 -9.21
CA VAL A 181 18.75 -6.36 -9.51
C VAL A 181 18.47 -5.52 -10.76
N ALA A 182 19.31 -4.54 -11.09
CA ALA A 182 19.15 -3.76 -12.31
C ALA A 182 19.42 -4.61 -13.55
N GLU A 183 20.50 -5.40 -13.54
CA GLU A 183 20.77 -6.38 -14.60
C GLU A 183 19.66 -7.44 -14.68
N LEU A 184 19.18 -7.94 -13.54
CA LEU A 184 18.07 -8.89 -13.49
C LEU A 184 16.80 -8.32 -14.14
N ALA A 185 16.38 -7.13 -13.73
CA ALA A 185 15.14 -6.49 -14.16
C ALA A 185 15.20 -6.00 -15.62
N LEU A 186 16.30 -5.36 -16.01
CA LEU A 186 16.47 -4.73 -17.32
C LEU A 186 17.10 -5.65 -18.35
N GLY A 187 17.88 -6.65 -17.96
CA GLY A 187 18.66 -7.52 -18.84
C GLY A 187 17.85 -8.57 -19.60
N ARG A 188 16.56 -8.72 -19.31
CA ARG A 188 15.70 -9.70 -19.99
C ARG A 188 14.32 -9.16 -20.37
N VAL A 189 13.62 -9.94 -21.19
CA VAL A 189 12.20 -9.79 -21.47
C VAL A 189 11.44 -10.74 -20.55
N TRP A 190 10.40 -10.26 -19.90
CA TRP A 190 9.57 -11.01 -18.97
C TRP A 190 8.19 -11.23 -19.58
N ARG A 191 7.68 -12.46 -19.48
CA ARG A 191 6.25 -12.68 -19.67
C ARG A 191 5.50 -12.01 -18.53
N ARG A 192 5.94 -12.27 -17.30
CA ARG A 192 5.42 -11.61 -16.09
C ARG A 192 6.52 -11.46 -15.05
N VAL A 193 6.51 -10.40 -14.28
CA VAL A 193 7.44 -10.22 -13.16
C VAL A 193 6.78 -9.51 -12.00
N LEU A 194 7.00 -10.02 -10.80
CA LEU A 194 6.56 -9.40 -9.55
C LEU A 194 7.77 -8.86 -8.80
N PHE A 195 7.69 -7.58 -8.44
CA PHE A 195 8.64 -6.94 -7.53
C PHE A 195 7.94 -6.66 -6.21
N HIS A 196 8.52 -7.17 -5.12
CA HIS A 196 7.95 -7.08 -3.78
C HIS A 196 8.93 -6.44 -2.81
N GLY A 197 8.57 -5.28 -2.27
CA GLY A 197 9.41 -4.55 -1.32
C GLY A 197 8.78 -3.30 -0.72
N ASN A 198 9.53 -2.62 0.13
CA ASN A 198 9.07 -1.39 0.78
C ASN A 198 9.11 -0.20 -0.17
N GLY A 199 8.14 0.69 -0.06
CA GLY A 199 8.07 1.83 -0.97
C GLY A 199 6.94 2.79 -0.68
N LYS A 200 6.76 3.73 -1.60
CA LYS A 200 5.67 4.71 -1.67
C LYS A 200 5.15 4.73 -3.11
N ASP A 201 4.30 5.69 -3.42
CA ASP A 201 3.72 5.87 -4.75
C ASP A 201 4.74 6.27 -5.81
N ASP A 202 5.92 6.77 -5.42
CA ASP A 202 7.00 7.10 -6.35
C ASP A 202 8.05 6.00 -6.55
N GLN A 203 8.12 5.00 -5.66
CA GLN A 203 9.23 4.05 -5.67
C GLN A 203 8.96 2.72 -4.96
N LEU A 204 9.70 1.68 -5.36
CA LEU A 204 9.75 0.36 -4.71
C LEU A 204 11.21 -0.05 -4.52
N ASN A 205 11.63 -0.33 -3.29
CA ASN A 205 12.98 -0.73 -2.96
C ASN A 205 13.20 -2.24 -3.08
N LEU A 206 14.36 -2.60 -3.60
CA LEU A 206 14.83 -3.98 -3.75
C LEU A 206 16.29 -4.01 -3.26
N GLY A 207 16.46 -3.98 -1.93
CA GLY A 207 17.77 -3.89 -1.29
C GLY A 207 18.48 -2.57 -1.59
N ARG A 208 19.55 -2.62 -2.40
CA ARG A 208 20.30 -1.42 -2.82
C ARG A 208 19.73 -0.75 -4.06
N PHE A 209 18.84 -1.42 -4.78
CA PHE A 209 18.21 -0.91 -6.00
C PHE A 209 16.80 -0.39 -5.70
N THR A 210 16.31 0.46 -6.59
CA THR A 210 14.97 1.05 -6.45
C THR A 210 14.31 1.14 -7.82
N LEU A 211 13.14 0.53 -7.96
CA LEU A 211 12.24 0.83 -9.08
C LEU A 211 11.69 2.24 -8.87
N CYS A 212 11.86 3.09 -9.87
CA CYS A 212 11.63 4.52 -9.79
C CYS A 212 10.50 4.95 -10.74
N GLY A 213 9.58 5.75 -10.22
CA GLY A 213 8.47 6.34 -10.97
C GLY A 213 8.78 7.68 -11.64
N ALA A 214 10.00 8.21 -11.52
CA ALA A 214 10.35 9.50 -12.11
C ALA A 214 10.27 9.47 -13.64
N SER A 215 9.35 10.26 -14.18
CA SER A 215 9.16 10.49 -15.61
C SER A 215 9.91 11.74 -16.09
N PRO A 216 10.39 11.78 -17.36
CA PRO A 216 10.94 12.99 -17.97
C PRO A 216 9.89 14.10 -18.14
N VAL A 217 8.59 13.78 -18.07
CA VAL A 217 7.49 14.75 -18.17
C VAL A 217 7.62 15.88 -17.14
N ALA A 218 7.22 17.10 -17.49
CA ALA A 218 7.25 18.24 -16.59
C ALA A 218 6.38 18.01 -15.34
N ALA A 219 6.84 18.51 -14.18
CA ALA A 219 6.03 18.49 -12.96
C ALA A 219 4.89 19.50 -13.06
N GLN A 220 3.75 19.21 -12.44
CA GLN A 220 2.69 20.20 -12.33
C GLN A 220 3.08 21.23 -11.25
N PRO A 221 2.93 22.53 -11.55
CA PRO A 221 3.22 23.57 -10.56
C PRO A 221 2.38 23.39 -9.28
N GLY A 222 3.02 23.55 -8.12
CA GLY A 222 2.35 23.52 -6.81
C GLY A 222 2.13 22.13 -6.20
N THR A 223 2.34 21.05 -6.95
CA THR A 223 2.19 19.68 -6.42
C THR A 223 3.44 19.24 -5.64
N PRO A 224 3.29 18.55 -4.49
CA PRO A 224 4.42 17.98 -3.76
C PRO A 224 5.21 16.98 -4.62
N GLY A 225 6.51 16.88 -4.38
CA GLY A 225 7.35 15.86 -4.99
C GLY A 225 8.27 15.16 -3.99
N PRO A 226 8.95 14.09 -4.41
CA PRO A 226 10.00 13.46 -3.61
C PRO A 226 11.25 14.36 -3.57
N LYS A 227 12.24 14.01 -2.75
CA LYS A 227 13.48 14.78 -2.57
C LYS A 227 14.13 15.29 -3.88
N CYS A 228 14.09 14.49 -4.95
CA CYS A 228 14.69 14.84 -6.24
C CYS A 228 13.95 15.97 -6.97
N SER A 229 12.66 16.21 -6.70
CA SER A 229 11.90 17.33 -7.28
C SER A 229 12.43 18.69 -6.82
N TYR A 230 13.14 18.72 -5.69
CA TYR A 230 13.75 19.91 -5.10
C TYR A 230 15.24 20.06 -5.47
N GLY A 231 15.74 19.27 -6.42
CA GLY A 231 17.15 19.32 -6.85
C GLY A 231 18.14 18.66 -5.88
N LEU A 232 17.66 17.89 -4.89
CA LEU A 232 18.48 17.29 -3.83
C LEU A 232 18.89 15.83 -4.11
N GLY A 233 18.73 15.37 -5.35
CA GLY A 233 18.98 13.99 -5.74
C GLY A 233 18.00 12.99 -5.13
N CYS A 234 18.27 11.69 -5.31
CA CYS A 234 17.45 10.62 -4.75
C CYS A 234 17.94 10.24 -3.33
N THR A 235 17.10 9.52 -2.57
CA THR A 235 17.49 8.91 -1.29
C THR A 235 18.42 7.71 -1.47
N LYS A 236 18.38 7.08 -2.65
CA LYS A 236 19.24 5.97 -3.07
C LYS A 236 20.23 6.44 -4.16
N PRO A 237 21.37 5.76 -4.34
CA PRO A 237 22.33 6.10 -5.39
C PRO A 237 21.67 6.11 -6.78
N GLN A 238 21.97 7.12 -7.59
CA GLN A 238 21.32 7.30 -8.91
C GLN A 238 21.61 6.14 -9.88
N ASP A 239 22.80 5.54 -9.80
CA ASP A 239 23.19 4.37 -10.58
C ASP A 239 22.46 3.08 -10.19
N LYS A 240 21.65 3.12 -9.11
CA LYS A 240 20.84 2.00 -8.63
C LYS A 240 19.35 2.21 -8.87
N LEU A 241 18.97 3.27 -9.58
CA LEU A 241 17.60 3.54 -9.96
C LEU A 241 17.27 2.79 -11.25
N ILE A 242 16.15 2.06 -11.22
CA ILE A 242 15.61 1.32 -12.35
C ILE A 242 14.30 2.02 -12.75
N PRO A 243 14.23 2.74 -13.88
CA PRO A 243 12.97 3.34 -14.32
C PRO A 243 11.93 2.24 -14.54
N ALA A 244 10.75 2.33 -13.91
CA ALA A 244 9.72 1.30 -14.06
C ALA A 244 9.31 1.11 -15.53
N ARG A 245 9.28 2.19 -16.33
CA ARG A 245 9.02 2.17 -17.77
C ARG A 245 10.01 1.34 -18.59
N ALA A 246 11.20 1.09 -18.07
CA ALA A 246 12.28 0.39 -18.78
C ALA A 246 12.22 -1.13 -18.57
N VAL A 247 11.40 -1.63 -17.64
CA VAL A 247 11.24 -3.07 -17.42
C VAL A 247 10.47 -3.68 -18.60
N ARG A 248 11.13 -4.56 -19.35
CA ARG A 248 10.55 -5.25 -20.52
C ARG A 248 9.66 -6.40 -20.08
N ALA A 249 8.50 -6.10 -19.51
CA ALA A 249 7.52 -7.09 -19.05
C ALA A 249 6.18 -6.92 -19.77
N ALA A 250 5.45 -8.01 -20.02
CA ALA A 250 4.06 -7.90 -20.45
C ALA A 250 3.11 -7.66 -19.25
N GLU A 251 3.35 -8.35 -18.13
CA GLU A 251 2.70 -8.11 -16.85
C GLU A 251 3.73 -7.72 -15.77
N LEU A 252 3.49 -6.60 -15.09
CA LEU A 252 4.37 -6.08 -14.04
C LEU A 252 3.59 -5.91 -12.74
N VAL A 253 3.96 -6.62 -11.68
CA VAL A 253 3.39 -6.44 -10.34
C VAL A 253 4.31 -5.57 -9.49
N LEU A 254 3.75 -4.50 -8.95
CA LEU A 254 4.38 -3.58 -8.02
C LEU A 254 3.78 -3.82 -6.62
N ALA A 255 4.36 -4.77 -5.88
CA ALA A 255 3.92 -5.10 -4.53
C ALA A 255 4.73 -4.28 -3.52
N ASN A 256 4.19 -3.12 -3.14
CA ASN A 256 4.65 -2.32 -2.01
C ASN A 256 3.45 -1.76 -1.25
N CYS A 257 3.68 -1.01 -0.16
CA CYS A 257 2.58 -0.47 0.62
C CYS A 257 1.64 0.49 -0.16
N PHE A 258 2.06 1.13 -1.25
CA PHE A 258 1.20 2.07 -1.98
C PHE A 258 1.81 2.44 -3.34
N SER A 259 1.61 1.65 -4.40
CA SER A 259 2.23 1.86 -5.72
C SER A 259 1.24 2.26 -6.81
N GLY A 260 -0.05 2.00 -6.59
CA GLY A 260 -1.15 2.21 -7.52
C GLY A 260 -2.01 3.42 -7.19
N ALA A 261 -1.44 4.43 -6.54
CA ALA A 261 -2.17 5.61 -6.09
C ALA A 261 -2.96 6.26 -7.24
N LEU A 262 -4.27 6.38 -7.06
CA LEU A 262 -5.18 7.02 -8.00
C LEU A 262 -5.22 8.54 -7.80
N ALA A 263 -5.82 9.28 -8.74
CA ALA A 263 -5.90 10.73 -8.64
C ALA A 263 -6.64 11.14 -7.36
N GLY A 264 -6.13 12.16 -6.67
CA GLY A 264 -6.62 12.58 -5.35
C GLY A 264 -6.09 11.75 -4.17
N HIS A 265 -5.60 10.53 -4.40
CA HIS A 265 -4.98 9.68 -3.37
C HIS A 265 -3.46 9.74 -3.41
N ALA A 266 -2.85 10.08 -4.54
CA ALA A 266 -1.39 10.25 -4.64
C ALA A 266 -0.81 11.25 -3.62
N LEU A 267 0.39 10.93 -3.15
CA LEU A 267 1.20 11.77 -2.29
C LEU A 267 1.99 12.79 -3.10
N TYR A 268 2.46 12.39 -4.28
CA TYR A 268 3.30 13.21 -5.15
C TYR A 268 2.65 13.53 -6.48
N ASP A 269 3.27 14.49 -7.17
CA ASP A 269 2.95 14.83 -8.54
C ASP A 269 2.92 13.59 -9.46
N PRO A 270 1.96 13.51 -10.40
CA PRO A 270 1.88 12.43 -11.36
C PRO A 270 3.22 12.07 -11.98
N LYS A 271 4.09 13.06 -12.27
CA LYS A 271 5.46 12.88 -12.79
C LYS A 271 6.26 11.81 -12.06
N TYR A 272 6.06 11.63 -10.75
CA TYR A 272 6.85 10.73 -9.93
C TYR A 272 6.18 9.37 -9.70
N LEU A 273 4.92 9.18 -10.09
CA LEU A 273 4.18 7.96 -9.74
C LEU A 273 4.68 6.73 -10.48
N ILE A 274 5.03 5.69 -9.73
CA ILE A 274 5.60 4.43 -10.25
C ILE A 274 4.62 3.70 -11.16
N LEU A 275 3.32 3.68 -10.83
CA LEU A 275 2.28 3.14 -11.71
C LEU A 275 2.28 3.85 -13.06
N LEU A 276 2.22 5.18 -13.08
CA LEU A 276 2.17 5.93 -14.34
C LEU A 276 3.45 5.76 -15.14
N ASN A 277 4.61 5.65 -14.48
CA ASN A 277 5.84 5.36 -15.18
C ASN A 277 5.84 3.94 -15.78
N ALA A 278 5.41 2.92 -15.05
CA ALA A 278 5.25 1.57 -15.61
C ALA A 278 4.32 1.54 -16.83
N LEU A 279 3.23 2.30 -16.81
CA LEU A 279 2.26 2.40 -17.91
C LEU A 279 2.81 3.11 -19.15
N ASP A 280 3.73 4.08 -18.98
CA ASP A 280 4.47 4.69 -20.08
C ASP A 280 5.43 3.67 -20.76
N GLY A 281 5.75 2.55 -20.10
CA GLY A 281 6.59 1.46 -20.61
C GLY A 281 5.86 0.38 -21.41
N PRO A 282 6.49 -0.78 -21.65
CA PRO A 282 5.93 -1.84 -22.50
C PRO A 282 4.86 -2.70 -21.81
N ALA A 283 4.68 -2.59 -20.48
CA ALA A 283 3.73 -3.41 -19.73
C ALA A 283 2.29 -3.22 -20.23
N GLN A 284 1.68 -4.30 -20.74
CA GLN A 284 0.27 -4.36 -21.12
C GLN A 284 -0.61 -4.38 -19.87
N THR A 285 -0.13 -5.06 -18.81
CA THR A 285 -0.80 -5.16 -17.53
C THR A 285 0.15 -4.72 -16.41
N VAL A 286 -0.33 -3.82 -15.53
CA VAL A 286 0.35 -3.43 -14.30
C VAL A 286 -0.59 -3.72 -13.13
N VAL A 287 -0.13 -4.51 -12.17
CA VAL A 287 -0.87 -4.79 -10.92
C VAL A 287 -0.18 -4.00 -9.82
N ALA A 288 -0.93 -3.13 -9.15
CA ALA A 288 -0.37 -2.19 -8.19
C ALA A 288 -1.31 -2.01 -6.99
N THR A 289 -0.77 -1.55 -5.87
CA THR A 289 -1.49 -1.43 -4.60
C THR A 289 -2.27 -0.13 -4.52
N LEU A 290 -3.60 -0.22 -4.45
CA LEU A 290 -4.51 0.92 -4.31
C LEU A 290 -4.54 1.48 -2.89
N THR A 291 -4.27 0.63 -1.90
CA THR A 291 -4.27 0.96 -0.47
C THR A 291 -3.11 0.23 0.20
N ALA A 292 -2.84 0.55 1.46
CA ALA A 292 -1.84 -0.18 2.24
C ALA A 292 -2.14 -1.68 2.23
N CYS A 293 -1.13 -2.46 1.85
CA CYS A 293 -1.18 -3.91 1.89
C CYS A 293 0.04 -4.45 2.63
N ASP A 294 -0.15 -5.52 3.38
CA ASP A 294 0.90 -6.28 4.05
C ASP A 294 1.16 -7.60 3.30
N GLY A 295 1.16 -7.57 1.97
CA GLY A 295 1.41 -8.75 1.14
C GLY A 295 2.75 -9.41 1.46
N GLN A 296 2.77 -10.73 1.53
CA GLN A 296 3.94 -11.53 1.82
C GLN A 296 4.08 -12.68 0.82
N ARG A 297 4.81 -13.72 1.20
CA ARG A 297 4.98 -14.93 0.40
C ARG A 297 3.66 -15.55 -0.10
N PRO A 298 2.59 -15.67 0.70
CA PRO A 298 1.32 -16.24 0.21
C PRO A 298 0.80 -15.52 -1.03
N GLU A 299 0.86 -14.19 -1.05
CA GLU A 299 0.42 -13.36 -2.18
C GLU A 299 1.34 -13.53 -3.40
N ASN A 300 2.64 -13.62 -3.18
CA ASN A 300 3.61 -13.88 -4.26
C ASN A 300 3.35 -15.24 -4.93
N LEU A 301 3.06 -16.27 -4.11
CA LEU A 301 2.70 -17.60 -4.59
C LEU A 301 1.33 -17.60 -5.27
N ALA A 302 0.33 -16.94 -4.67
CA ALA A 302 -1.00 -16.82 -5.24
C ALA A 302 -0.95 -16.16 -6.63
N TRP A 303 -0.19 -15.08 -6.80
CA TRP A 303 0.03 -14.48 -8.11
C TRP A 303 0.71 -15.43 -9.10
N LEU A 304 1.79 -16.10 -8.65
CA LEU A 304 2.57 -17.02 -9.47
C LEU A 304 1.72 -18.18 -10.01
N THR A 305 0.89 -18.79 -9.15
CA THR A 305 0.11 -20.01 -9.45
C THR A 305 -1.32 -19.72 -9.91
N GLY A 306 -1.94 -18.65 -9.42
CA GLY A 306 -3.38 -18.39 -9.55
C GLY A 306 -3.80 -17.74 -10.86
N THR A 307 -2.85 -17.16 -11.60
CA THR A 307 -3.11 -16.58 -12.93
C THR A 307 -3.41 -17.64 -14.01
N VAL A 308 -3.31 -18.93 -13.68
CA VAL A 308 -3.80 -20.04 -14.50
C VAL A 308 -5.33 -20.21 -14.37
N ARG A 309 -6.01 -19.55 -13.41
CA ARG A 309 -7.37 -19.92 -12.96
C ARG A 309 -8.42 -18.81 -12.70
N ALA A 310 -8.12 -17.50 -12.82
CA ALA A 310 -8.92 -16.51 -12.07
C ALA A 310 -9.26 -15.14 -12.71
N GLY A 311 -9.07 -14.93 -14.01
CA GLY A 311 -9.61 -13.71 -14.67
C GLY A 311 -8.90 -12.38 -14.37
N SER A 312 -8.47 -12.13 -13.12
CA SER A 312 -7.78 -10.92 -12.64
C SER A 312 -6.66 -11.30 -11.66
N ALA A 313 -5.43 -10.87 -11.97
CA ALA A 313 -4.28 -11.07 -11.09
C ALA A 313 -4.45 -10.30 -9.76
N ALA A 314 -5.06 -9.12 -9.80
CA ALA A 314 -5.39 -8.37 -8.60
C ALA A 314 -6.45 -9.08 -7.75
N GLY A 315 -7.45 -9.72 -8.38
CA GLY A 315 -8.45 -10.52 -7.68
C GLY A 315 -7.83 -11.65 -6.88
N VAL A 316 -6.96 -12.45 -7.50
CA VAL A 316 -6.22 -13.55 -6.84
C VAL A 316 -5.42 -13.09 -5.64
N ILE A 317 -4.69 -11.97 -5.78
CA ILE A 317 -3.89 -11.43 -4.69
C ILE A 317 -4.79 -10.92 -3.56
N ASN A 318 -5.86 -10.20 -3.90
CA ASN A 318 -6.82 -9.70 -2.92
C ASN A 318 -7.55 -10.83 -2.17
N ASP A 319 -7.85 -11.94 -2.84
CA ASP A 319 -8.44 -13.12 -2.20
C ASP A 319 -7.48 -13.80 -1.23
N SER A 320 -6.18 -13.91 -1.59
CA SER A 320 -5.13 -14.36 -0.67
C SER A 320 -5.01 -13.45 0.56
N LEU A 321 -5.16 -12.14 0.36
CA LEU A 321 -5.06 -11.13 1.41
C LEU A 321 -6.29 -10.99 2.29
N ARG A 322 -7.41 -11.62 1.96
CA ARG A 322 -8.72 -11.38 2.62
C ARG A 322 -8.65 -11.49 4.14
N ASP A 323 -7.81 -12.39 4.64
CA ASP A 323 -7.62 -12.65 6.07
C ASP A 323 -6.80 -11.56 6.80
N ILE A 324 -6.11 -10.68 6.08
CA ILE A 324 -5.26 -9.62 6.63
C ILE A 324 -5.75 -8.23 6.21
N ASN A 325 -6.13 -8.06 4.95
CA ASN A 325 -6.68 -6.84 4.36
C ASN A 325 -8.06 -7.16 3.75
N PRO A 326 -9.17 -7.01 4.51
CA PRO A 326 -10.51 -7.39 4.07
C PRO A 326 -11.15 -6.36 3.10
N TYR A 327 -10.36 -5.80 2.19
CA TYR A 327 -10.71 -4.76 1.22
C TYR A 327 -9.82 -4.86 -0.03
N PRO A 328 -10.20 -4.27 -1.19
CA PRO A 328 -9.39 -4.33 -2.40
C PRO A 328 -8.05 -3.60 -2.24
N SER A 329 -6.99 -4.35 -1.99
CA SER A 329 -5.64 -3.81 -1.77
C SER A 329 -4.88 -3.61 -3.08
N PHE A 330 -5.12 -4.47 -4.06
CA PHE A 330 -4.53 -4.40 -5.40
C PHE A 330 -5.58 -4.07 -6.46
N ALA A 331 -5.15 -3.32 -7.48
CA ALA A 331 -5.89 -3.16 -8.73
C ALA A 331 -5.05 -3.58 -9.93
N GLN A 332 -5.75 -3.97 -10.99
CA GLN A 332 -5.15 -4.31 -12.27
C GLN A 332 -5.42 -3.19 -13.27
N VAL A 333 -4.37 -2.60 -13.81
CA VAL A 333 -4.42 -1.71 -14.97
C VAL A 333 -4.03 -2.51 -16.22
N GLY A 334 -4.98 -2.77 -17.10
CA GLY A 334 -4.86 -3.71 -18.22
C GLY A 334 -5.93 -4.81 -18.15
N LEU A 335 -6.34 -5.31 -19.31
CA LEU A 335 -7.29 -6.41 -19.41
C LEU A 335 -6.61 -7.76 -19.10
N GLN A 336 -7.42 -8.81 -19.00
CA GLN A 336 -6.92 -10.16 -18.75
C GLN A 336 -5.85 -10.59 -19.77
N SER A 337 -4.72 -11.04 -19.23
CA SER A 337 -3.69 -11.80 -19.93
C SER A 337 -4.14 -13.26 -19.97
N SER A 338 -4.92 -13.64 -21.00
CA SER A 338 -5.41 -15.00 -21.34
C SER A 338 -5.12 -16.15 -20.33
N GLY A 339 -6.17 -16.59 -19.60
CA GLY A 339 -6.11 -17.74 -18.67
C GLY A 339 -7.46 -18.04 -17.98
N LEU A 340 -8.18 -19.01 -18.56
CA LEU A 340 -9.47 -19.68 -18.31
C LEU A 340 -10.09 -19.78 -16.87
N GLY A 341 -11.43 -19.61 -16.81
CA GLY A 341 -12.42 -20.53 -16.19
C GLY A 341 -12.66 -20.54 -14.66
N GLU A 342 -13.87 -20.12 -14.23
CA GLU A 342 -14.35 -20.06 -12.84
C GLU A 342 -14.76 -21.41 -12.22
N GLU A 343 -14.49 -21.58 -10.91
CA GLU A 343 -15.32 -22.38 -9.99
C GLU A 343 -15.23 -21.79 -8.57
N SER A 344 -16.36 -21.72 -7.86
CA SER A 344 -16.51 -21.07 -6.56
C SER A 344 -16.31 -22.02 -5.38
N VAL A 345 -15.72 -21.52 -4.29
CA VAL A 345 -15.65 -22.20 -3.00
C VAL A 345 -16.10 -21.24 -1.90
N SER A 346 -17.04 -21.69 -1.06
CA SER A 346 -17.48 -20.97 0.15
C SER A 346 -16.71 -21.45 1.37
N GLU A 347 -16.41 -20.54 2.30
CA GLU A 347 -16.01 -20.89 3.67
C GLU A 347 -16.92 -20.27 4.74
N PRO A 348 -17.02 -20.88 5.94
CA PRO A 348 -17.98 -20.52 6.96
C PRO A 348 -17.44 -19.52 7.99
N ALA A 349 -18.37 -18.80 8.61
CA ALA A 349 -18.11 -17.79 9.63
C ALA A 349 -17.90 -18.37 11.04
N PRO A 350 -17.01 -17.79 11.87
CA PRO A 350 -17.01 -18.03 13.30
C PRO A 350 -17.68 -16.89 14.09
N ALA A 351 -18.42 -17.28 15.13
CA ALA A 351 -19.08 -16.40 16.07
C ALA A 351 -18.13 -15.93 17.19
N ALA A 352 -18.32 -14.69 17.63
CA ALA A 352 -17.58 -14.11 18.74
C ALA A 352 -18.30 -14.34 20.08
N GLN A 353 -17.52 -14.62 21.13
CA GLN A 353 -17.89 -14.40 22.53
C GLN A 353 -16.81 -13.55 23.20
N PRO A 354 -17.16 -12.57 24.07
CA PRO A 354 -16.20 -11.92 24.95
C PRO A 354 -16.29 -12.47 26.38
N GLU A 355 -15.20 -12.35 27.17
CA GLU A 355 -15.25 -11.84 28.55
C GLU A 355 -13.88 -11.70 29.29
N PHE A 356 -13.74 -10.56 30.01
CA PHE A 356 -13.05 -10.25 31.29
C PHE A 356 -11.49 -10.14 31.47
N PRO A 357 -11.03 -9.25 32.39
CA PRO A 357 -9.76 -8.50 32.32
C PRO A 357 -8.45 -9.20 32.74
N LEU A 358 -8.48 -10.37 33.37
CA LEU A 358 -7.25 -11.17 33.60
C LEU A 358 -6.86 -11.96 32.35
N HIS A 359 -7.85 -12.36 31.55
CA HIS A 359 -7.63 -13.05 30.28
C HIS A 359 -6.90 -12.14 29.28
N THR A 360 -7.24 -10.85 29.23
CA THR A 360 -6.58 -9.87 28.33
C THR A 360 -5.10 -9.70 28.67
N LEU A 361 -4.75 -9.55 29.97
CA LEU A 361 -3.35 -9.44 30.37
C LEU A 361 -2.57 -10.74 30.09
N GLY A 362 -3.18 -11.90 30.38
CA GLY A 362 -2.61 -13.21 30.05
C GLY A 362 -2.39 -13.41 28.55
N ALA A 363 -3.35 -13.01 27.71
CA ALA A 363 -3.25 -13.09 26.26
C ALA A 363 -2.14 -12.18 25.71
N ARG A 364 -1.95 -10.97 26.28
CA ARG A 364 -0.85 -10.07 25.91
C ARG A 364 0.51 -10.62 26.34
N LEU A 365 0.62 -11.18 27.54
CA LEU A 365 1.86 -11.82 28.02
C LEU A 365 2.23 -13.04 27.17
N SER A 366 1.27 -13.90 26.86
CA SER A 366 1.43 -15.02 25.92
C SER A 366 1.85 -14.51 24.53
N GLY A 367 1.19 -13.46 24.05
CA GLY A 367 1.54 -12.80 22.79
C GLY A 367 2.97 -12.25 22.75
N LEU A 368 3.45 -11.64 23.82
CA LEU A 368 4.81 -11.10 23.87
C LEU A 368 5.87 -12.22 24.06
N LEU A 369 5.59 -13.24 24.88
CA LEU A 369 6.58 -14.24 25.28
C LEU A 369 6.63 -15.46 24.37
N ASP A 370 5.45 -15.98 24.00
CA ASP A 370 5.28 -17.33 23.46
C ASP A 370 4.94 -17.31 21.96
N SER A 371 4.55 -16.16 21.40
CA SER A 371 4.25 -16.03 19.97
C SER A 371 5.47 -16.13 19.06
N GLY A 372 6.67 -15.83 19.58
CA GLY A 372 7.90 -15.65 18.80
C GLY A 372 8.23 -14.20 18.41
N LEU A 373 7.37 -13.22 18.72
CA LEU A 373 7.61 -11.79 18.46
C LEU A 373 8.89 -11.29 19.15
N LEU A 374 9.11 -11.69 20.39
CA LEU A 374 10.33 -11.36 21.14
C LEU A 374 11.37 -12.46 21.00
N GLY A 375 12.53 -12.10 20.46
CA GLY A 375 13.71 -12.98 20.45
C GLY A 375 14.14 -13.40 21.87
N PRO A 376 14.93 -14.49 22.00
CA PRO A 376 15.33 -15.04 23.30
C PRO A 376 16.13 -14.02 24.14
N ASP A 377 16.89 -13.15 23.50
CA ASP A 377 17.77 -12.17 24.14
C ASP A 377 17.07 -10.82 24.42
N HIS A 378 15.75 -10.72 24.23
CA HIS A 378 15.05 -9.46 24.45
C HIS A 378 15.11 -9.03 25.93
N PRO A 379 15.58 -7.81 26.28
CA PRO A 379 15.88 -7.42 27.67
C PRO A 379 14.70 -7.48 28.65
N LEU A 380 13.46 -7.32 28.16
CA LEU A 380 12.26 -7.40 29.00
C LEU A 380 11.74 -8.83 29.19
N ARG A 381 12.23 -9.81 28.42
CA ARG A 381 11.73 -11.19 28.42
C ARG A 381 11.78 -11.84 29.82
N PRO A 382 12.85 -11.72 30.63
CA PRO A 382 12.88 -12.31 31.97
C PRO A 382 11.81 -11.73 32.92
N ARG A 383 11.59 -10.42 32.88
CA ARG A 383 10.58 -9.74 33.72
C ARG A 383 9.15 -10.07 33.27
N LEU A 384 8.90 -10.11 31.96
CA LEU A 384 7.62 -10.55 31.40
C LEU A 384 7.32 -11.99 31.80
N ARG A 385 8.31 -12.88 31.76
CA ARG A 385 8.17 -14.29 32.18
C ARG A 385 7.82 -14.39 33.66
N ALA A 386 8.52 -13.66 34.53
CA ALA A 386 8.23 -13.62 35.96
C ALA A 386 6.79 -13.16 36.24
N LEU A 387 6.32 -12.10 35.56
CA LEU A 387 4.94 -11.63 35.67
C LEU A 387 3.94 -12.68 35.19
N SER A 388 4.23 -13.37 34.08
CA SER A 388 3.39 -14.46 33.56
C SER A 388 3.28 -15.63 34.55
N ASP A 389 4.39 -16.04 35.15
CA ASP A 389 4.42 -17.14 36.11
C ASP A 389 3.65 -16.76 37.40
N THR A 390 3.77 -15.51 37.87
CA THR A 390 2.94 -14.97 38.97
C THR A 390 1.47 -14.96 38.58
N LEU A 391 1.10 -14.47 37.40
CA LEU A 391 -0.30 -14.44 36.95
C LEU A 391 -0.91 -15.85 36.91
N LEU A 392 -0.18 -16.84 36.40
CA LEU A 392 -0.63 -18.23 36.34
C LEU A 392 -0.75 -18.87 37.72
N HIS A 393 0.18 -18.59 38.64
CA HIS A 393 0.13 -19.06 40.02
C HIS A 393 -1.12 -18.53 40.74
N GLU A 394 -1.42 -17.24 40.55
CA GLU A 394 -2.53 -16.56 41.22
C GLU A 394 -3.90 -16.81 40.55
N ALA A 395 -3.93 -17.28 39.30
CA ALA A 395 -5.16 -17.64 38.59
C ALA A 395 -5.84 -18.92 39.12
N VAL A 396 -5.21 -19.67 40.04
CA VAL A 396 -5.73 -20.92 40.60
C VAL A 396 -6.61 -20.66 41.85
N ARG A 397 -7.94 -20.68 41.65
CA ARG A 397 -9.06 -20.75 42.63
C ARG A 397 -9.00 -19.85 43.89
N THR A 398 -9.90 -18.85 43.91
CA THR A 398 -10.60 -18.23 45.08
C THR A 398 -9.84 -18.24 46.42
N ARG A 399 -8.83 -17.37 46.54
CA ARG A 399 -8.37 -16.81 47.84
C ARG A 399 -8.57 -15.29 47.82
N ASP A 400 -8.32 -14.61 48.93
CA ASP A 400 -8.28 -13.14 48.94
C ASP A 400 -7.10 -12.66 48.07
N THR A 401 -7.39 -12.44 46.79
CA THR A 401 -6.40 -12.11 45.75
C THR A 401 -6.04 -10.62 45.73
N ALA A 402 -6.59 -9.78 46.60
CA ALA A 402 -6.41 -8.33 46.52
C ALA A 402 -4.93 -7.86 46.61
N PRO A 403 -4.08 -8.39 47.51
CA PRO A 403 -2.67 -8.02 47.55
C PRO A 403 -1.89 -8.48 46.31
N ALA A 404 -2.17 -9.70 45.82
CA ALA A 404 -1.53 -10.25 44.63
C ALA A 404 -1.93 -9.49 43.37
N LEU A 405 -3.21 -9.11 43.22
CA LEU A 405 -3.69 -8.28 42.12
C LEU A 405 -3.06 -6.88 42.14
N THR A 406 -2.81 -6.33 43.32
CA THR A 406 -2.09 -5.05 43.46
C THR A 406 -0.63 -5.19 43.05
N ALA A 407 0.06 -6.26 43.45
CA ALA A 407 1.44 -6.53 43.04
C ALA A 407 1.56 -6.74 41.51
N ILE A 408 0.64 -7.51 40.92
CA ILE A 408 0.53 -7.70 39.46
C ILE A 408 0.31 -6.35 38.76
N ALA A 409 -0.60 -5.51 39.27
CA ALA A 409 -0.87 -4.19 38.69
C ALA A 409 0.35 -3.26 38.77
N GLN A 410 1.09 -3.27 39.89
CA GLN A 410 2.32 -2.49 40.06
C GLN A 410 3.42 -2.95 39.10
N GLU A 411 3.66 -4.25 38.97
CA GLU A 411 4.66 -4.77 38.04
C GLU A 411 4.26 -4.53 36.58
N THR A 412 2.97 -4.65 36.25
CA THR A 412 2.43 -4.29 34.94
C THR A 412 2.72 -2.82 34.61
N THR A 413 2.42 -1.90 35.54
CA THR A 413 2.69 -0.47 35.37
C THR A 413 4.19 -0.18 35.18
N SER A 414 5.04 -0.92 35.91
CA SER A 414 6.50 -0.83 35.79
C SER A 414 7.00 -1.32 34.42
N LEU A 415 6.40 -2.39 33.89
CA LEU A 415 6.71 -2.92 32.56
C LEU A 415 6.19 -2.04 31.43
N ASP A 416 5.02 -1.40 31.59
CA ASP A 416 4.49 -0.41 30.65
C ASP A 416 5.46 0.75 30.46
N LEU A 417 5.98 1.27 31.57
CA LEU A 417 6.98 2.33 31.55
C LEU A 417 8.28 1.85 30.90
N ALA A 418 8.71 0.61 31.18
CA ALA A 418 9.90 0.04 30.57
C ALA A 418 9.76 -0.13 29.05
N LEU A 419 8.60 -0.60 28.57
CA LEU A 419 8.26 -0.68 27.14
C LEU A 419 8.26 0.70 26.49
N ALA A 420 7.58 1.68 27.11
CA ALA A 420 7.52 3.05 26.59
C ALA A 420 8.93 3.68 26.51
N HIS A 421 9.80 3.45 27.50
CA HIS A 421 11.19 3.86 27.46
C HIS A 421 12.01 3.17 26.36
N ARG A 422 11.69 1.91 26.02
CA ARG A 422 12.32 1.23 24.89
C ARG A 422 11.91 1.86 23.57
N PHE A 423 10.62 2.09 23.33
CA PHE A 423 10.14 2.72 22.10
C PHE A 423 10.74 4.11 21.89
N ALA A 424 10.86 4.88 22.98
CA ALA A 424 11.55 6.18 23.00
C ALA A 424 13.03 6.14 22.56
N LYS A 425 13.71 5.00 22.72
CA LYS A 425 15.16 4.84 22.46
C LYS A 425 15.47 3.98 21.23
N HIS A 426 14.61 3.03 20.90
CA HIS A 426 14.80 1.98 19.92
C HIS A 426 13.58 1.96 18.99
N HIS A 427 13.70 2.64 17.85
CA HIS A 427 12.64 2.70 16.83
C HIS A 427 12.42 1.37 16.10
N ASP A 428 13.40 0.47 16.19
CA ASP A 428 13.46 -0.88 15.62
C ASP A 428 13.13 -1.96 16.66
N ASP A 429 12.57 -1.57 17.81
CA ASP A 429 12.16 -2.53 18.82
C ASP A 429 11.16 -3.55 18.20
N PRO A 430 11.39 -4.86 18.33
CA PRO A 430 10.55 -5.89 17.71
C PRO A 430 9.07 -5.75 18.07
N VAL A 431 8.75 -5.22 19.27
CA VAL A 431 7.37 -5.02 19.69
C VAL A 431 6.64 -4.01 18.79
N LEU A 432 7.33 -3.03 18.21
CA LEU A 432 6.71 -2.08 17.26
C LEU A 432 6.30 -2.75 15.94
N ALA A 433 6.80 -3.95 15.64
CA ALA A 433 6.40 -4.78 14.50
C ALA A 433 5.18 -5.67 14.79
N PHE A 434 4.55 -5.57 15.98
CA PHE A 434 3.37 -6.35 16.33
C PHE A 434 2.23 -6.31 15.30
N PRO A 435 1.95 -5.19 14.57
CA PRO A 435 0.82 -5.16 13.66
C PRO A 435 1.00 -6.15 12.51
N THR A 436 2.17 -6.18 11.88
CA THR A 436 2.47 -7.13 10.81
C THR A 436 2.60 -8.55 11.38
N TYR A 437 3.34 -8.70 12.48
CA TYR A 437 3.61 -10.02 13.08
C TYR A 437 2.34 -10.77 13.47
N PHE A 438 1.43 -10.13 14.22
CA PHE A 438 0.16 -10.77 14.59
C PHE A 438 -0.82 -10.80 13.42
N GLY A 439 -0.80 -9.79 12.54
CA GLY A 439 -1.64 -9.73 11.35
C GLY A 439 -1.51 -10.95 10.45
N GLU A 440 -0.28 -11.33 10.09
CA GLU A 440 0.02 -12.53 9.28
C GLU A 440 -0.47 -13.85 9.89
N ARG A 441 -0.77 -13.85 11.19
CA ARG A 441 -1.17 -15.04 11.96
C ARG A 441 -2.61 -14.95 12.43
N SER A 442 -3.40 -14.08 11.81
CA SER A 442 -4.78 -13.78 12.18
C SER A 442 -5.75 -13.97 11.02
N VAL A 443 -7.03 -13.76 11.30
CA VAL A 443 -8.13 -13.62 10.34
C VAL A 443 -8.85 -12.30 10.63
N ALA A 444 -9.05 -11.48 9.61
CA ALA A 444 -9.72 -10.20 9.71
C ALA A 444 -11.24 -10.36 9.76
N ASP A 445 -11.87 -9.69 10.73
CA ASP A 445 -13.31 -9.46 10.75
C ASP A 445 -13.69 -8.46 9.63
N THR A 446 -14.98 -8.43 9.26
CA THR A 446 -15.50 -7.47 8.28
C THR A 446 -15.23 -6.02 8.72
N PRO A 447 -14.67 -5.16 7.85
CA PRO A 447 -14.40 -3.78 8.19
C PRO A 447 -15.66 -2.94 8.36
N VAL A 448 -15.60 -2.03 9.34
CA VAL A 448 -16.67 -1.09 9.67
C VAL A 448 -16.20 0.35 9.45
N PRO A 449 -17.03 1.22 8.87
CA PRO A 449 -16.69 2.63 8.72
C PRO A 449 -16.65 3.34 10.08
N LEU A 450 -15.72 4.28 10.23
CA LEU A 450 -15.67 5.17 11.39
C LEU A 450 -16.31 6.53 11.07
N GLU A 451 -16.94 7.14 12.07
CA GLU A 451 -17.57 8.47 11.94
C GLU A 451 -16.54 9.60 11.74
N VAL A 452 -15.33 9.40 12.26
CA VAL A 452 -14.26 10.42 12.18
C VAL A 452 -13.42 10.16 10.93
N PRO A 453 -13.22 11.17 10.06
CA PRO A 453 -12.37 11.02 8.89
C PRO A 453 -10.89 11.01 9.25
N CYS A 454 -10.07 10.52 8.33
CA CYS A 454 -8.62 10.66 8.36
C CYS A 454 -8.22 12.15 8.35
N ALA A 455 -7.01 12.46 8.80
CA ALA A 455 -6.43 13.81 8.68
C ALA A 455 -6.37 14.33 7.23
N CYS A 456 -6.42 13.44 6.23
CA CYS A 456 -6.53 13.82 4.82
C CYS A 456 -7.99 14.05 4.34
N GLY A 457 -8.97 14.03 5.23
CA GLY A 457 -10.40 14.24 4.96
C GLY A 457 -11.18 13.00 4.48
N ARG A 458 -10.52 11.84 4.33
CA ARG A 458 -11.13 10.64 3.76
C ARG A 458 -11.73 9.70 4.82
N PRO A 459 -12.72 8.87 4.45
CA PRO A 459 -13.28 7.86 5.35
C PRO A 459 -12.20 6.95 5.92
N LEU A 460 -12.42 6.52 7.16
CA LEU A 460 -11.63 5.48 7.81
C LEU A 460 -12.44 4.20 7.91
N LEU A 461 -11.78 3.07 7.73
CA LEU A 461 -12.32 1.74 8.02
C LEU A 461 -11.57 1.15 9.20
N SER A 462 -12.28 0.48 10.11
CA SER A 462 -11.73 -0.23 11.25
C SER A 462 -12.10 -1.70 11.17
N TYR A 463 -11.18 -2.60 11.52
CA TYR A 463 -11.45 -4.03 11.63
C TYR A 463 -10.56 -4.67 12.69
N ARG A 464 -11.06 -5.76 13.26
CA ARG A 464 -10.30 -6.60 14.21
C ARG A 464 -9.66 -7.74 13.44
N ARG A 465 -8.42 -8.10 13.77
CA ARG A 465 -7.76 -9.33 13.32
C ARG A 465 -7.67 -10.27 14.51
N ARG A 466 -8.27 -11.45 14.38
CA ARG A 466 -8.33 -12.49 15.42
C ARG A 466 -7.21 -13.49 15.23
N GLY A 467 -6.41 -13.72 16.28
CA GLY A 467 -5.32 -14.69 16.22
C GLY A 467 -5.82 -16.10 15.89
N ARG A 468 -5.14 -16.79 14.97
CA ARG A 468 -5.48 -18.19 14.61
C ARG A 468 -5.15 -19.18 15.71
N VAL A 469 -4.24 -18.81 16.61
CA VAL A 469 -3.83 -19.63 17.76
C VAL A 469 -3.80 -18.76 19.02
N PRO A 470 -3.95 -19.33 20.22
CA PRO A 470 -4.04 -18.56 21.47
C PRO A 470 -2.84 -17.66 21.78
N ALA A 471 -1.65 -17.98 21.24
CA ALA A 471 -0.45 -17.18 21.40
C ALA A 471 -0.39 -15.96 20.46
N VAL A 472 -1.34 -15.81 19.53
CA VAL A 472 -1.42 -14.64 18.65
C VAL A 472 -2.47 -13.70 19.23
N THR A 473 -2.03 -12.53 19.68
CA THR A 473 -2.92 -11.54 20.26
C THR A 473 -3.74 -10.85 19.17
N ASP A 474 -5.03 -10.69 19.42
CA ASP A 474 -5.91 -9.92 18.56
C ASP A 474 -5.45 -8.47 18.41
N THR A 475 -5.64 -7.92 17.23
CA THR A 475 -5.33 -6.51 16.93
C THR A 475 -6.53 -5.80 16.33
N VAL A 476 -6.58 -4.48 16.43
CA VAL A 476 -7.51 -3.63 15.69
C VAL A 476 -6.70 -2.72 14.78
N GLN A 477 -7.09 -2.65 13.51
CA GLN A 477 -6.43 -1.85 12.50
C GLN A 477 -7.43 -0.85 11.92
N VAL A 478 -6.97 0.40 11.76
CA VAL A 478 -7.71 1.49 11.15
C VAL A 478 -6.97 1.94 9.91
N VAL A 479 -7.65 1.98 8.77
CA VAL A 479 -7.04 2.24 7.47
C VAL A 479 -7.73 3.38 6.73
N CYS A 480 -6.96 4.09 5.92
CA CYS A 480 -7.40 5.10 4.98
C CYS A 480 -6.93 4.71 3.58
N ALA A 481 -7.79 4.82 2.57
CA ALA A 481 -7.41 4.48 1.19
C ALA A 481 -6.18 5.28 0.68
N ARG A 482 -6.03 6.53 1.14
CA ARG A 482 -4.89 7.40 0.78
C ARG A 482 -3.68 7.24 1.70
N CYS A 483 -3.92 7.24 3.02
CA CYS A 483 -2.83 7.33 4.00
C CYS A 483 -2.35 5.96 4.51
N GLY A 484 -2.99 4.87 4.07
CA GLY A 484 -2.67 3.52 4.50
C GLY A 484 -3.09 3.24 5.94
N ASP A 485 -2.28 2.47 6.67
CA ASP A 485 -2.54 2.12 8.07
C ASP A 485 -2.38 3.32 8.99
N ILE A 486 -3.51 3.83 9.48
CA ILE A 486 -3.58 5.01 10.34
C ILE A 486 -3.37 4.67 11.80
N ALA A 487 -3.91 3.54 12.25
CA ALA A 487 -3.73 3.07 13.61
C ALA A 487 -3.70 1.55 13.66
N ASN A 488 -2.84 1.02 14.52
CA ASN A 488 -2.76 -0.38 14.86
C ASN A 488 -2.72 -0.48 16.38
N THR A 489 -3.60 -1.29 16.95
CA THR A 489 -3.71 -1.45 18.40
C THR A 489 -3.82 -2.93 18.75
N LEU A 490 -3.25 -3.33 19.89
CA LEU A 490 -3.64 -4.58 20.51
C LEU A 490 -5.11 -4.47 20.94
N ALA A 491 -5.86 -5.57 20.89
CA ALA A 491 -7.23 -5.59 21.39
C ALA A 491 -7.27 -5.05 22.83
N ASP A 492 -8.26 -4.20 23.09
CA ASP A 492 -8.45 -3.50 24.36
C ASP A 492 -7.28 -2.59 24.79
N ALA A 493 -6.41 -2.16 23.88
CA ALA A 493 -5.39 -1.13 24.16
C ALA A 493 -5.98 0.28 24.03
N PRO A 494 -5.31 1.33 24.55
CA PRO A 494 -5.80 2.72 24.47
C PRO A 494 -6.01 3.18 23.02
N GLU A 495 -7.15 3.80 22.72
CA GLU A 495 -7.38 4.36 21.37
C GLU A 495 -6.69 5.71 21.23
N LEU A 496 -5.92 5.89 20.17
CA LEU A 496 -5.18 7.12 19.90
C LEU A 496 -5.96 8.06 19.00
N ARG A 497 -5.91 9.36 19.31
CA ARG A 497 -6.30 10.45 18.43
C ARG A 497 -5.20 11.48 18.39
N ILE A 498 -4.78 11.88 17.20
CA ILE A 498 -3.63 12.77 17.01
C ILE A 498 -4.07 14.05 16.32
N GLU A 499 -3.67 15.18 16.89
CA GLU A 499 -3.76 16.48 16.26
C GLU A 499 -2.35 16.96 15.91
N ALA A 500 -2.10 17.19 14.62
CA ALA A 500 -0.82 17.66 14.12
C ALA A 500 -0.99 18.40 12.78
N PRO A 501 -0.12 19.38 12.47
CA PRO A 501 -0.08 19.99 11.15
C PRO A 501 0.28 18.98 10.06
N SER A 502 -0.36 19.09 8.90
CA SER A 502 -0.08 18.24 7.72
C SER A 502 1.07 18.76 6.85
N ARG A 503 1.59 19.96 7.14
CA ARG A 503 2.69 20.61 6.42
C ARG A 503 3.64 21.30 7.39
N ALA A 504 4.93 21.31 7.03
CA ALA A 504 5.99 21.98 7.76
C ALA A 504 7.07 22.50 6.81
N VAL A 505 7.96 23.35 7.29
CA VAL A 505 9.20 23.74 6.59
C VAL A 505 10.42 23.23 7.35
N ALA A 506 11.51 22.92 6.63
CA ALA A 506 12.77 22.55 7.28
C ALA A 506 13.26 23.69 8.20
N GLY A 507 13.62 23.34 9.44
CA GLY A 507 13.93 24.32 10.50
C GLY A 507 12.75 24.71 11.39
N ASP A 508 11.52 24.34 11.03
CA ASP A 508 10.33 24.63 11.85
C ASP A 508 10.18 23.65 13.04
N THR A 509 9.19 23.95 13.88
CA THR A 509 8.68 23.05 14.91
C THR A 509 7.24 22.65 14.61
N LEU A 510 6.96 21.35 14.69
CA LEU A 510 5.61 20.80 14.65
C LEU A 510 5.09 20.56 16.06
N HIS A 511 3.98 21.21 16.40
CA HIS A 511 3.25 20.91 17.64
C HIS A 511 2.29 19.74 17.40
N VAL A 512 2.41 18.71 18.23
CA VAL A 512 1.62 17.47 18.12
C VAL A 512 0.92 17.22 19.45
N VAL A 513 -0.40 17.07 19.43
CA VAL A 513 -1.17 16.64 20.60
C VAL A 513 -1.56 15.19 20.40
N VAL A 514 -1.12 14.35 21.34
CA VAL A 514 -1.46 12.93 21.39
C VAL A 514 -2.52 12.76 22.46
N GLU A 515 -3.74 12.41 22.06
CA GLU A 515 -4.84 12.02 22.93
C GLU A 515 -4.96 10.50 22.94
N ALA A 516 -5.21 9.92 24.11
CA ALA A 516 -5.50 8.51 24.29
C ALA A 516 -6.77 8.32 25.13
N THR A 517 -7.67 7.45 24.69
CA THR A 517 -8.80 7.01 25.51
C THR A 517 -8.33 5.85 26.38
N ALA A 518 -8.22 6.09 27.69
CA ALA A 518 -7.77 5.11 28.67
C ALA A 518 -8.78 3.97 28.82
N ARG A 519 -8.30 2.73 28.91
CA ARG A 519 -9.16 1.55 29.05
C ARG A 519 -9.51 1.25 30.49
N ARG A 520 -8.67 1.72 31.41
CA ARG A 520 -8.90 1.71 32.86
C ARG A 520 -8.29 2.93 33.53
N ALA A 521 -8.61 3.12 34.80
CA ALA A 521 -7.90 4.06 35.65
C ALA A 521 -6.43 3.64 35.82
N GLY A 522 -5.52 4.61 35.87
CA GLY A 522 -4.07 4.42 36.03
C GLY A 522 -3.25 5.16 34.98
N THR A 523 -1.93 4.92 34.99
CA THR A 523 -0.99 5.60 34.11
C THR A 523 -1.14 5.15 32.65
N VAL A 524 -1.23 6.12 31.74
CA VAL A 524 -1.03 5.93 30.30
C VAL A 524 0.30 6.55 29.90
N ASN A 525 1.15 5.77 29.24
CA ASN A 525 2.46 6.24 28.75
C ASN A 525 2.34 6.63 27.28
N LEU A 526 2.62 7.90 26.94
CA LEU A 526 2.49 8.47 25.60
C LEU A 526 3.84 8.92 25.07
N GLY A 527 4.11 8.67 23.79
CA GLY A 527 5.32 9.16 23.12
C GLY A 527 5.20 9.16 21.60
N ILE A 528 6.30 9.52 20.91
CA ILE A 528 6.38 9.55 19.45
C ILE A 528 7.68 8.90 18.99
N VAL A 529 7.58 7.98 18.03
CA VAL A 529 8.72 7.44 17.28
C VAL A 529 8.87 8.20 15.96
N LEU A 530 10.08 8.66 15.66
CA LEU A 530 10.41 9.30 14.38
C LEU A 530 11.03 8.27 13.44
N PRO A 531 10.78 8.34 12.12
CA PRO A 531 11.46 7.49 11.16
C PRO A 531 12.95 7.88 11.09
N VAL A 532 13.82 6.88 10.95
CA VAL A 532 15.28 7.05 10.93
C VAL A 532 15.80 8.01 9.86
N TYR A 533 15.05 8.17 8.77
CA TYR A 533 15.42 9.01 7.64
C TYR A 533 14.91 10.45 7.76
N LEU A 534 14.23 10.80 8.86
CA LEU A 534 13.85 12.18 9.18
C LEU A 534 14.86 12.79 10.15
N ASP A 535 15.56 13.83 9.71
CA ASP A 535 16.44 14.61 10.57
C ASP A 535 15.62 15.56 11.46
N ALA A 536 15.18 15.05 12.60
CA ALA A 536 14.39 15.78 13.58
C ALA A 536 14.59 15.23 15.00
N LYS A 537 14.17 16.03 15.99
CA LYS A 537 14.13 15.62 17.40
C LYS A 537 12.74 15.82 17.95
N VAL A 538 12.31 14.92 18.83
CA VAL A 538 11.03 15.05 19.54
C VAL A 538 11.27 15.38 21.01
N GLY A 539 10.51 16.34 21.54
CA GLY A 539 10.55 16.76 22.93
C GLY A 539 9.13 17.04 23.45
N PRO A 540 8.77 16.58 24.66
CA PRO A 540 9.49 15.60 25.49
C PRO A 540 9.54 14.23 24.80
N VAL A 541 10.45 13.36 25.23
CA VAL A 541 10.59 12.02 24.64
C VAL A 541 9.46 11.06 25.09
N LEU A 542 8.95 11.25 26.30
CA LEU A 542 7.89 10.43 26.91
C LEU A 542 7.05 11.28 27.86
N ARG A 543 5.75 11.02 27.93
CA ARG A 543 4.82 11.61 28.91
C ARG A 543 4.04 10.53 29.62
N ARG A 544 3.91 10.66 30.93
CA ARG A 544 3.05 9.84 31.79
C ARG A 544 1.84 10.68 32.14
N VAL A 545 0.64 10.17 31.87
CA VAL A 545 -0.61 10.86 32.17
C VAL A 545 -1.51 9.91 32.96
N GLU A 546 -2.09 10.38 34.05
CA GLU A 546 -2.97 9.57 34.89
C GLU A 546 -4.42 9.70 34.40
N ALA A 547 -5.06 8.56 34.15
CA ALA A 547 -6.50 8.47 33.96
C ALA A 547 -7.16 8.10 35.30
N VAL A 548 -8.18 8.85 35.70
CA VAL A 548 -8.94 8.62 36.93
C VAL A 548 -9.98 7.51 36.72
N ARG A 549 -10.48 7.32 35.50
CA ARG A 549 -11.48 6.29 35.17
C ARG A 549 -11.32 5.71 33.77
N ALA A 550 -11.92 4.54 33.55
CA ALA A 550 -12.06 3.97 32.21
C ALA A 550 -12.85 4.91 31.27
N GLY A 551 -12.45 4.95 30.00
CA GLY A 551 -13.03 5.80 28.96
C GLY A 551 -12.64 7.28 29.06
N GLU A 552 -11.79 7.66 30.03
CA GLU A 552 -11.29 9.02 30.12
C GLU A 552 -10.29 9.31 28.99
N ARG A 553 -10.42 10.49 28.39
CA ARG A 553 -9.46 10.99 27.39
C ARG A 553 -8.35 11.74 28.09
N VAL A 554 -7.15 11.20 28.01
CA VAL A 554 -5.93 11.84 28.50
C VAL A 554 -5.11 12.33 27.32
N HIS A 555 -4.39 13.43 27.47
CA HIS A 555 -3.61 13.99 26.37
C HIS A 555 -2.25 14.50 26.82
N ALA A 556 -1.31 14.56 25.88
CA ALA A 556 0.00 15.15 26.05
C ALA A 556 0.44 15.89 24.78
N ALA A 557 1.08 17.04 24.96
CA ALA A 557 1.68 17.81 23.88
C ALA A 557 3.16 17.45 23.69
N PHE A 558 3.55 17.34 22.42
CA PHE A 558 4.89 17.08 21.93
C PHE A 558 5.29 18.14 20.91
N THR A 559 6.58 18.36 20.78
CA THR A 559 7.19 19.25 19.77
C THR A 559 8.20 18.44 18.98
N ILE A 560 8.03 18.38 17.67
CA ILE A 560 9.02 17.81 16.75
C ILE A 560 9.78 18.99 16.13
N THR A 561 11.06 19.13 16.48
CA THR A 561 11.96 20.15 15.91
C THR A 561 12.64 19.59 14.69
N LEU A 562 12.35 20.16 13.53
CA LEU A 562 12.90 19.75 12.24
C LEU A 562 14.25 20.44 12.03
N SER A 563 15.27 19.67 11.65
CA SER A 563 16.56 20.22 11.28
C SER A 563 16.44 21.14 10.05
N THR A 564 17.27 22.18 9.96
CA THR A 564 17.39 22.98 8.74
C THR A 564 17.93 22.17 7.56
N GLY A 565 18.61 21.04 7.84
CA GLY A 565 19.07 20.07 6.84
C GLY A 565 18.04 18.99 6.47
N ALA A 566 16.86 18.97 7.11
CA ALA A 566 15.83 17.99 6.81
C ALA A 566 15.37 18.12 5.35
N SER A 567 15.42 17.02 4.59
CA SER A 567 15.15 17.05 3.16
C SER A 567 13.65 17.27 2.90
N PRO A 568 13.22 18.20 2.03
CA PRO A 568 11.83 18.37 1.63
C PRO A 568 11.32 17.09 0.94
N GLN A 569 10.24 16.54 1.48
CA GLN A 569 9.48 15.39 0.99
C GLN A 569 8.35 15.08 1.98
N ALA A 570 7.53 14.09 1.68
CA ALA A 570 6.58 13.53 2.65
C ALA A 570 7.25 12.59 3.66
N TYR A 571 6.88 12.76 4.92
CA TYR A 571 7.28 11.94 6.06
C TYR A 571 6.05 11.42 6.80
N TYR A 572 6.30 10.54 7.76
CA TYR A 572 5.34 10.23 8.81
C TYR A 572 6.06 10.21 10.16
N PHE A 573 5.33 10.30 11.26
CA PHE A 573 5.80 9.95 12.59
C PHE A 573 4.78 9.04 13.26
N CYS A 574 5.21 8.34 14.31
CA CYS A 574 4.41 7.30 14.94
C CYS A 574 4.17 7.57 16.43
N PRO A 575 3.08 8.27 16.80
CA PRO A 575 2.64 8.35 18.18
C PRO A 575 2.27 6.97 18.72
N TYR A 576 2.54 6.73 19.99
CA TYR A 576 2.18 5.49 20.67
C TYR A 576 1.56 5.74 22.05
N ALA A 577 0.76 4.78 22.50
CA ALA A 577 0.29 4.67 23.87
C ALA A 577 0.58 3.26 24.43
N VAL A 578 0.97 3.20 25.69
CA VAL A 578 1.13 1.94 26.44
C VAL A 578 0.36 2.03 27.76
N GLN A 579 -0.58 1.09 27.93
CA GLN A 579 -1.32 0.86 29.17
C GLN A 579 -1.66 -0.63 29.26
N ASP A 580 -1.23 -1.28 30.34
CA ASP A 580 -1.54 -2.68 30.70
C ASP A 580 -0.96 -3.71 29.71
N LEU A 581 0.26 -3.45 29.24
CA LEU A 581 0.92 -4.11 28.12
C LEU A 581 0.13 -4.00 26.80
N GLY A 582 -0.96 -3.24 26.79
CA GLY A 582 -1.71 -2.87 25.61
C GLY A 582 -0.95 -1.77 24.87
N ILE A 583 -0.65 -2.02 23.61
CA ILE A 583 0.14 -1.13 22.77
C ILE A 583 -0.74 -0.62 21.64
N SER A 584 -0.68 0.67 21.43
CA SER A 584 -1.33 1.34 20.32
C SER A 584 -0.31 2.22 19.62
N VAL A 585 -0.30 2.16 18.29
CA VAL A 585 0.53 3.01 17.44
C VAL A 585 -0.36 3.65 16.38
N SER A 586 -0.12 4.92 16.08
CA SER A 586 -0.75 5.63 14.97
C SER A 586 0.31 6.11 13.99
N ARG A 587 0.01 6.18 12.70
CA ARG A 587 0.89 6.74 11.67
C ARG A 587 0.30 8.07 11.19
N VAL A 588 1.06 9.14 11.32
CA VAL A 588 0.62 10.49 10.94
C VAL A 588 1.54 11.04 9.88
N HIS A 589 0.99 11.28 8.69
CA HIS A 589 1.71 11.81 7.53
C HIS A 589 1.75 13.35 7.54
N PHE A 590 2.90 13.90 7.14
CA PHE A 590 3.06 15.33 6.88
C PHE A 590 4.03 15.57 5.72
N THR A 591 3.94 16.73 5.08
CA THR A 591 4.84 17.13 3.99
C THR A 591 5.79 18.22 4.44
N LEU A 592 7.07 18.05 4.18
CA LEU A 592 8.11 19.04 4.44
C LEU A 592 8.44 19.82 3.15
N GLY A 593 8.31 21.14 3.18
CA GLY A 593 8.68 22.03 2.08
C GLY A 593 10.04 22.71 2.26
N THR A 594 10.58 23.26 1.18
CA THR A 594 11.71 24.21 1.25
C THR A 594 11.16 25.57 1.69
N GLY A 595 11.75 26.22 2.70
CA GLY A 595 11.27 27.48 3.29
C GLY A 595 11.28 28.73 2.40
N ARG A 596 11.21 28.54 1.08
CA ARG A 596 11.11 29.59 0.07
C ARG A 596 10.08 29.20 -0.97
N ALA A 597 8.80 29.46 -0.64
CA ALA A 597 7.76 29.81 -1.60
C ALA A 597 6.62 30.56 -0.89
N ASN A 598 6.78 31.89 -0.78
CA ASN A 598 5.77 32.96 -0.90
C ASN A 598 4.39 32.76 -0.22
N GLY A 599 4.03 33.50 0.83
CA GLY A 599 3.97 34.96 0.82
C GLY A 599 2.83 35.56 -0.02
N ARG A 600 2.00 34.75 -0.71
CA ARG A 600 0.90 35.25 -1.58
C ARG A 600 -0.44 34.49 -1.53
N GLU A 601 -0.66 33.60 -0.57
CA GLU A 601 -1.94 32.86 -0.45
C GLU A 601 -2.79 33.19 0.80
N GLN A 602 -2.51 34.31 1.49
CA GLN A 602 -3.38 34.83 2.57
C GLN A 602 -4.23 36.05 2.15
N ALA A 603 -4.40 36.27 0.85
CA ALA A 603 -5.28 37.32 0.33
C ALA A 603 -6.14 36.80 -0.83
N ALA A 604 -6.77 35.64 -0.67
CA ALA A 604 -7.97 35.20 -1.40
C ALA A 604 -8.42 33.81 -0.92
N ALA A 605 -9.02 33.74 0.26
CA ALA A 605 -10.01 32.72 0.66
C ALA A 605 -10.76 33.24 1.88
#